data_AF-A0A6N3C9L6-F1
#
_entry.id   AF-A0A6N3C9L6-F1
#
_cell.length_a   1.000
_cell.length_b   1.000
_cell.length_c   1.000
_cell.angle_alpha   90.00
_cell.angle_beta   90.00
_cell.angle_gamma   90.00
#
_symmetry.space_group_name_H-M   'P 1'
#
loop_
_entity.id
_entity.type
_entity.pdbx_description
1 polymer ?
#
loop_
_entity_poly.entity_id
_entity_poly.type
_entity_poly.pdbx_seq_one_letter_code
_entity_poly.pdbx_strand_id
1 'polypeptide(L)'
;MIIPLIWPLFAMVIMAIGQLIQRSGIFGPFLFGSGERLLLPFGLHHILVSMIRFTEAGGSAIIDGKEVFGALNIFYAELQNNLPISPSATAFLSQGKMPTFIFGLPAAALAMYRTAAPQNRHKIKGLLISGVIATAVTGITEPIEFLFLFISPLLWLFHVVMTGLGFMVMALLGVVIGNTDGGILDFVIFGLLQGNDTKWWWVLIIGALWFGIYYIVFKTVIIKLDLKTPGRDKTVDETEYTDQEVNFHKTGGYDAKGILAALGGQENIQSLDNCITRLRLVLADADIVDDEKLKQLGALGVVHLDHQNVQVIIGTKVTTVRNQLDTILG
;
A
#
# COMPACT_ATOMS: atom_id res chain seq x y z
N MET A 1 -8.82 34.12 -0.99
CA MET A 1 -8.63 34.65 0.38
C MET A 1 -9.37 33.88 1.48
N ILE A 2 -10.12 32.81 1.18
CA ILE A 2 -10.87 32.04 2.19
C ILE A 2 -9.96 31.10 3.01
N ILE A 3 -8.92 30.53 2.38
CA ILE A 3 -8.02 29.55 3.02
C ILE A 3 -7.34 30.09 4.28
N PRO A 4 -6.75 31.31 4.32
CA PRO A 4 -6.19 31.87 5.55
C PRO A 4 -7.20 32.11 6.67
N LEU A 5 -8.49 32.24 6.36
CA LEU A 5 -9.55 32.44 7.35
C LEU A 5 -9.97 31.12 8.02
N ILE A 6 -9.92 30.02 7.28
CA ILE A 6 -10.32 28.68 7.76
C ILE A 6 -9.13 27.91 8.35
N TRP A 7 -7.91 28.16 7.86
CA TRP A 7 -6.69 27.46 8.32
C TRP A 7 -6.48 27.49 9.84
N PRO A 8 -6.71 28.60 10.57
CA PRO A 8 -6.60 28.64 12.03
C PRO A 8 -7.51 27.61 12.74
N LEU A 9 -8.68 27.28 12.18
CA LEU A 9 -9.56 26.25 12.73
C LEU A 9 -8.91 24.86 12.63
N PHE A 10 -8.31 24.54 11.49
CA PHE A 10 -7.57 23.29 11.31
C PHE A 10 -6.36 23.22 12.23
N ALA A 11 -5.62 24.32 12.38
CA ALA A 11 -4.49 24.41 13.29
C ALA A 11 -4.93 24.13 14.75
N MET A 12 -6.05 24.70 15.20
CA MET A 12 -6.61 24.41 16.53
C MET A 12 -6.97 22.94 16.70
N VAL A 13 -7.57 22.31 15.70
CA VAL A 13 -7.90 20.87 15.75
C VAL A 13 -6.64 20.01 15.82
N ILE A 14 -5.62 20.31 15.01
CA ILE A 14 -4.34 19.58 15.03
C ILE A 14 -3.67 19.71 16.41
N MET A 15 -3.65 20.92 16.98
CA MET A 15 -3.11 21.15 18.31
C MET A 15 -3.90 20.40 19.39
N ALA A 16 -5.23 20.40 19.31
CA ALA A 16 -6.08 19.68 20.25
C ALA A 16 -5.83 18.16 20.21
N ILE A 17 -5.64 17.59 19.01
CA ILE A 17 -5.29 16.17 18.84
C ILE A 17 -3.93 15.88 19.48
N GLY A 18 -2.92 16.73 19.24
CA GLY A 18 -1.60 16.58 19.85
C GLY A 18 -1.63 16.63 21.37
N GLN A 19 -2.39 17.58 21.95
CA GLN A 19 -2.58 17.70 23.40
C GLN A 19 -3.35 16.51 23.98
N LEU A 20 -4.36 16.01 23.28
CA LEU A 20 -5.12 14.82 23.68
C LEU A 20 -4.19 13.61 23.79
N ILE A 21 -3.36 13.37 22.78
CA ILE A 21 -2.42 12.24 22.77
C ILE A 21 -1.46 12.32 23.96
N GLN A 22 -0.87 13.49 24.22
CA GLN A 22 0.05 13.68 25.36
C GLN A 22 -0.62 13.47 26.72
N ARG A 23 -1.84 13.99 26.90
CA ARG A 23 -2.56 13.91 28.18
C ARG A 23 -3.21 12.56 28.44
N SER A 24 -3.25 11.68 27.43
CA SER A 24 -3.90 10.37 27.54
C SER A 24 -3.03 9.30 28.22
N GLY A 25 -1.81 9.65 28.63
CA GLY A 25 -0.89 8.74 29.32
C GLY A 25 -0.69 7.44 28.54
N ILE A 26 -1.07 6.32 29.14
CA ILE A 26 -0.94 4.98 28.56
C ILE A 26 -1.77 4.77 27.28
N PHE A 27 -2.84 5.54 27.11
CA PHE A 27 -3.66 5.54 25.89
C PHE A 27 -3.10 6.45 24.79
N GLY A 28 -2.11 7.30 25.08
CA GLY A 28 -1.48 8.17 24.09
C GLY A 28 -0.96 7.41 22.87
N PRO A 29 -0.11 6.38 23.05
CA PRO A 29 0.37 5.53 21.95
C PRO A 29 -0.77 4.86 21.17
N PHE A 30 -1.83 4.43 21.84
CA PHE A 30 -3.02 3.88 21.18
C PHE A 30 -3.67 4.90 20.25
N LEU A 31 -3.97 6.10 20.75
CA LEU A 31 -4.60 7.16 19.98
C LEU A 31 -3.72 7.59 18.80
N PHE A 32 -2.41 7.64 19.00
CA PHE A 32 -1.46 7.92 17.94
C PHE A 32 -1.50 6.84 16.84
N GLY A 33 -1.33 5.56 17.19
CA GLY A 33 -1.29 4.47 16.22
C GLY A 33 -2.61 4.29 15.47
N SER A 34 -3.75 4.44 16.15
CA SER A 34 -5.06 4.42 15.51
C SER A 34 -5.28 5.66 14.64
N GLY A 35 -4.89 6.85 15.11
CA GLY A 35 -4.98 8.08 14.33
C GLY A 35 -4.13 8.03 13.05
N GLU A 36 -2.91 7.49 13.13
CA GLU A 36 -2.01 7.30 11.99
C GLU A 36 -2.70 6.47 10.89
N ARG A 37 -3.27 5.31 11.27
CA ARG A 37 -3.97 4.45 10.29
C ARG A 37 -5.25 5.11 9.79
N LEU A 38 -6.06 5.71 10.66
CA LEU A 38 -7.32 6.34 10.25
C LEU A 38 -7.13 7.48 9.23
N LEU A 39 -6.05 8.24 9.35
CA LEU A 39 -5.70 9.33 8.45
C LEU A 39 -4.96 8.89 7.18
N LEU A 40 -4.52 7.63 7.11
CA LEU A 40 -3.75 7.09 6.00
C LEU A 40 -4.43 7.25 4.63
N PRO A 41 -5.73 6.96 4.45
CA PRO A 41 -6.40 7.03 3.14
C PRO A 41 -6.46 8.43 2.55
N PHE A 42 -6.30 9.45 3.40
CA PHE A 42 -6.33 10.85 3.04
C PHE A 42 -4.93 11.46 2.87
N GLY A 43 -3.87 10.68 3.12
CA GLY A 43 -2.49 11.18 3.18
C GLY A 43 -2.20 12.08 4.39
N LEU A 44 -3.21 12.35 5.24
CA LEU A 44 -3.11 13.28 6.37
C LEU A 44 -2.32 12.71 7.55
N HIS A 45 -2.01 11.41 7.53
CA HIS A 45 -1.23 10.74 8.57
C HIS A 45 0.18 11.34 8.71
N HIS A 46 0.77 11.89 7.64
CA HIS A 46 2.05 12.60 7.72
C HIS A 46 2.00 13.81 8.65
N ILE A 47 0.86 14.50 8.77
CA ILE A 47 0.72 15.65 9.67
C ILE A 47 0.83 15.18 11.13
N LEU A 48 0.07 14.14 11.50
CA LEU A 48 0.08 13.58 12.84
C LEU A 48 1.47 13.02 13.20
N VAL A 49 2.07 12.28 12.28
CA VAL A 49 3.38 11.68 12.47
C VAL A 49 4.48 12.74 12.60
N SER A 50 4.46 13.79 11.77
CA SER A 50 5.46 14.87 11.84
C SER A 50 5.34 15.67 13.13
N MET A 51 4.11 15.94 13.57
CA MET A 51 3.84 16.63 14.83
C MET A 51 4.47 15.86 16.01
N ILE A 52 4.24 14.56 16.13
CA ILE A 52 4.82 13.77 17.22
C ILE A 52 6.33 13.55 17.05
N ARG A 53 6.83 13.39 15.83
CA ARG A 53 8.27 13.06 15.64
C ARG A 53 9.21 14.24 15.83
N PHE A 54 8.76 15.46 15.51
CA PHE A 54 9.66 16.62 15.36
C PHE A 54 9.32 17.82 16.23
N THR A 55 8.21 17.78 16.98
CA THR A 55 7.78 18.91 17.82
C THR A 55 7.65 18.49 19.28
N GLU A 56 7.51 19.47 20.17
CA GLU A 56 7.22 19.25 21.60
C GLU A 56 6.05 18.29 21.86
N ALA A 57 5.16 18.11 20.88
CA ALA A 57 4.04 17.20 21.04
C ALA A 57 4.44 15.73 21.24
N GLY A 58 5.62 15.32 20.77
CA GLY A 58 6.20 14.01 21.07
C GLY A 58 7.15 13.99 22.28
N GLY A 59 7.22 15.09 23.02
CA GLY A 59 8.08 15.24 24.19
C GLY A 59 9.25 16.19 23.97
N SER A 60 9.93 16.49 25.07
CA SER A 60 11.12 17.33 25.16
C SER A 60 12.14 16.68 26.09
N ALA A 61 13.42 16.73 25.74
CA ALA A 61 14.51 16.27 26.58
C ALA A 61 15.70 17.23 26.50
N ILE A 62 16.52 17.25 27.55
CA ILE A 62 17.83 17.91 27.52
C ILE A 62 18.88 16.83 27.30
N ILE A 63 19.54 16.85 26.14
CA ILE A 63 20.56 15.89 25.76
C ILE A 63 21.84 16.68 25.48
N ASP A 64 22.91 16.37 26.22
CA ASP A 64 24.20 17.08 26.14
C ASP A 64 24.04 18.62 26.28
N GLY A 65 23.19 19.05 27.21
CA GLY A 65 22.93 20.48 27.47
C GLY A 65 22.10 21.20 26.40
N LYS A 66 21.59 20.49 25.38
CA LYS A 66 20.72 21.05 24.35
C LYS A 66 19.29 20.53 24.49
N GLU A 67 18.32 21.42 24.31
CA GLU A 67 16.91 21.03 24.22
C GLU A 67 16.65 20.32 22.87
N VAL A 68 16.04 19.14 22.96
CA VAL A 68 15.65 18.31 21.81
C VAL A 68 14.17 18.01 21.92
N PHE A 69 13.44 18.26 20.82
CA PHE A 69 11.99 18.12 20.76
C PHE A 69 11.55 17.07 19.75
N GLY A 70 10.52 16.31 20.11
CA GLY A 70 9.92 15.29 19.26
C GLY A 70 10.52 13.91 19.47
N ALA A 71 9.65 12.90 19.45
CA ALA A 71 9.97 11.53 19.80
C ALA A 71 11.13 10.95 18.99
N LEU A 72 11.19 11.24 17.68
CA LEU A 72 12.23 10.71 16.80
C LEU A 72 13.57 11.41 17.04
N ASN A 73 13.55 12.73 17.21
CA ASN A 73 14.76 13.51 17.47
C ASN A 73 15.38 13.13 18.82
N ILE A 74 14.55 12.94 19.86
CA ILE A 74 14.99 12.49 21.18
C ILE A 74 15.65 11.11 21.05
N PHE A 75 14.98 10.15 20.41
CA PHE A 75 15.53 8.81 20.19
C PHE A 75 16.90 8.83 19.50
N TYR A 76 17.05 9.60 18.40
CA TYR A 76 18.33 9.67 17.71
C TYR A 76 19.41 10.39 18.50
N ALA A 77 19.06 11.44 19.23
CA ALA A 77 20.01 12.14 20.08
C ALA A 77 20.50 11.25 21.23
N GLU A 78 19.61 10.44 21.84
CA GLU A 78 19.99 9.43 22.84
C GLU A 78 20.93 8.38 22.24
N LEU A 79 20.58 7.85 21.07
CA LEU A 79 21.37 6.84 20.37
C LEU A 79 22.76 7.37 19.99
N GLN A 80 22.86 8.58 19.45
CA GLN A 80 24.14 9.20 19.07
C GLN A 80 25.06 9.48 20.26
N ASN A 81 24.48 9.77 21.43
CA ASN A 81 25.22 10.06 22.65
C ASN A 81 25.43 8.80 23.52
N ASN A 82 25.06 7.61 23.04
CA ASN A 82 25.12 6.34 23.79
C ASN A 82 24.39 6.42 25.15
N LEU A 83 23.27 7.13 25.19
CA LEU A 83 22.42 7.24 26.37
C LEU A 83 21.39 6.10 26.40
N PRO A 84 20.86 5.74 27.60
CA PRO A 84 19.72 4.85 27.69
C PRO A 84 18.54 5.39 26.87
N ILE A 85 17.95 4.53 26.03
CA ILE A 85 16.84 4.92 25.18
C ILE A 85 15.57 5.11 26.00
N SER A 86 14.93 6.27 25.87
CA SER A 86 13.72 6.63 26.61
C SER A 86 12.49 5.87 26.11
N PRO A 87 11.79 5.09 26.97
CA PRO A 87 10.54 4.44 26.61
C PRO A 87 9.44 5.41 26.19
N SER A 88 9.43 6.62 26.75
CA SER A 88 8.48 7.68 26.39
C SER A 88 8.67 8.17 24.96
N ALA A 89 9.91 8.19 24.46
CA ALA A 89 10.21 8.58 23.08
C ALA A 89 9.80 7.46 22.11
N THR A 90 10.22 6.22 22.37
CA THR A 90 9.95 5.10 21.46
C THR A 90 8.48 4.64 21.46
N ALA A 91 7.69 5.02 22.47
CA ALA A 91 6.26 4.70 22.56
C ALA A 91 5.44 5.15 21.33
N PHE A 92 5.92 6.12 20.55
CA PHE A 92 5.27 6.63 19.34
C PHE A 92 6.03 6.28 18.04
N LEU A 93 7.02 5.40 18.11
CA LEU A 93 7.92 5.06 17.00
C LEU A 93 7.67 3.64 16.47
N SER A 94 8.66 3.08 15.78
CA SER A 94 8.57 1.82 15.03
C SER A 94 8.02 0.64 15.85
N GLN A 95 8.35 0.52 17.14
CA GLN A 95 7.95 -0.62 17.97
C GLN A 95 6.44 -0.89 17.92
N GLY A 96 5.63 0.16 17.94
CA GLY A 96 4.17 0.03 17.98
C GLY A 96 3.57 -0.49 16.68
N LYS A 97 4.28 -0.31 15.57
CA LYS A 97 3.89 -0.78 14.24
C LYS A 97 4.21 -2.27 14.05
N MET A 98 5.32 -2.73 14.62
CA MET A 98 5.88 -4.06 14.35
C MET A 98 4.91 -5.23 14.53
N PRO A 99 4.06 -5.30 15.59
CA PRO A 99 3.08 -6.38 15.71
C PRO A 99 2.13 -6.44 14.51
N THR A 100 1.68 -5.30 14.01
CA THR A 100 0.79 -5.26 12.85
C THR A 100 1.56 -5.46 11.54
N PHE A 101 2.71 -4.81 11.36
CA PHE A 101 3.36 -4.71 10.05
C PHE A 101 4.10 -6.00 9.69
N ILE A 102 4.80 -6.60 10.66
CA ILE A 102 5.61 -7.80 10.45
C ILE A 102 4.74 -9.07 10.57
N PHE A 103 3.61 -9.02 11.30
CA PHE A 103 2.80 -10.19 11.60
C PHE A 103 1.32 -10.06 11.19
N GLY A 104 0.65 -9.00 11.62
CA GLY A 104 -0.79 -8.80 11.36
C GLY A 104 -1.15 -8.71 9.86
N LEU A 105 -0.49 -7.85 9.10
CA LEU A 105 -0.73 -7.68 7.66
C LEU A 105 -0.33 -8.93 6.85
N PRO A 106 0.79 -9.61 7.13
CA PRO A 106 1.07 -10.93 6.56
C PRO A 106 0.01 -11.99 6.89
N ALA A 107 -0.55 -11.98 8.09
CA ALA A 107 -1.67 -12.86 8.46
C ALA A 107 -2.95 -12.52 7.68
N ALA A 108 -3.24 -11.23 7.48
CA ALA A 108 -4.36 -10.77 6.66
C ALA A 108 -4.19 -11.21 5.20
N ALA A 109 -2.98 -11.06 4.63
CA ALA A 109 -2.66 -11.54 3.29
C ALA A 109 -2.83 -13.06 3.15
N LEU A 110 -2.38 -13.83 4.15
CA LEU A 110 -2.59 -15.28 4.18
C LEU A 110 -4.07 -15.65 4.28
N ALA A 111 -4.85 -14.91 5.07
CA ALA A 111 -6.30 -15.10 5.17
C ALA A 111 -6.96 -14.87 3.81
N MET A 112 -6.68 -13.73 3.15
CA MET A 112 -7.18 -13.40 1.81
C MET A 112 -6.84 -14.52 0.80
N TYR A 113 -5.56 -14.94 0.74
CA TYR A 113 -5.10 -16.02 -0.13
C TYR A 113 -5.86 -17.34 0.08
N ARG A 114 -6.04 -17.74 1.35
CA ARG A 114 -6.73 -19.00 1.69
C ARG A 114 -8.22 -18.93 1.39
N THR A 115 -8.82 -17.76 1.52
CA THR A 115 -10.25 -17.54 1.25
C THR A 115 -10.57 -17.28 -0.22
N ALA A 116 -9.57 -17.02 -1.06
CA ALA A 116 -9.73 -16.90 -2.51
C ALA A 116 -10.15 -18.24 -3.16
N ALA A 117 -10.85 -18.14 -4.28
CA ALA A 117 -11.24 -19.28 -5.09
C ALA A 117 -9.98 -20.06 -5.55
N PRO A 118 -9.96 -21.40 -5.45
CA PRO A 118 -8.75 -22.19 -5.75
C PRO A 118 -8.14 -21.87 -7.12
N GLN A 119 -8.98 -21.65 -8.12
CA GLN A 119 -8.58 -21.28 -9.48
C GLN A 119 -7.93 -19.90 -9.58
N ASN A 120 -8.22 -18.95 -8.68
CA ASN A 120 -7.69 -17.58 -8.75
C ASN A 120 -6.46 -17.37 -7.86
N ARG A 121 -6.09 -18.37 -7.03
CA ARG A 121 -4.96 -18.26 -6.09
C ARG A 121 -3.64 -17.95 -6.78
N HIS A 122 -3.38 -18.56 -7.93
CA HIS A 122 -2.14 -18.30 -8.68
C HIS A 122 -2.05 -16.84 -9.14
N LYS A 123 -3.17 -16.25 -9.57
CA LYS A 123 -3.27 -14.85 -10.02
C LYS A 123 -2.92 -13.86 -8.91
N ILE A 124 -3.46 -14.06 -7.70
CA ILE A 124 -3.26 -13.12 -6.58
C ILE A 124 -1.98 -13.38 -5.77
N LYS A 125 -1.31 -14.53 -5.98
CA LYS A 125 -0.15 -14.92 -5.17
C LYS A 125 0.99 -13.91 -5.29
N GLY A 126 1.28 -13.43 -6.50
CA GLY A 126 2.33 -12.45 -6.75
C GLY A 126 2.06 -11.13 -6.03
N LEU A 127 0.84 -10.61 -6.17
CA LEU A 127 0.37 -9.39 -5.49
C LEU A 127 0.53 -9.49 -3.97
N LEU A 128 0.02 -10.57 -3.37
CA LEU A 128 0.07 -10.74 -1.91
C LEU A 128 1.49 -10.93 -1.40
N ILE A 129 2.35 -11.70 -2.08
CA ILE A 129 3.75 -11.86 -1.67
C ILE A 129 4.49 -10.54 -1.77
N SER A 130 4.32 -9.79 -2.86
CA SER A 130 4.94 -8.48 -3.04
C SER A 130 4.53 -7.51 -1.93
N GLY A 131 3.23 -7.43 -1.63
CA GLY A 131 2.74 -6.58 -0.55
C GLY A 131 3.24 -7.03 0.83
N VAL A 132 3.32 -8.34 1.10
CA VAL A 132 3.87 -8.87 2.35
C VAL A 132 5.35 -8.51 2.51
N ILE A 133 6.14 -8.60 1.44
CA ILE A 133 7.55 -8.23 1.48
C ILE A 133 7.69 -6.72 1.74
N ALA A 134 6.94 -5.88 1.04
CA ALA A 134 6.97 -4.44 1.25
C ALA A 134 6.62 -4.07 2.71
N THR A 135 5.51 -4.60 3.25
CA THR A 135 5.10 -4.27 4.61
C THR A 135 6.03 -4.86 5.67
N ALA A 136 6.45 -6.11 5.53
CA ALA A 136 7.23 -6.77 6.57
C ALA A 136 8.67 -6.27 6.57
N VAL A 137 9.27 -6.02 5.40
CA VAL A 137 10.69 -5.60 5.33
C VAL A 137 10.82 -4.11 5.53
N THR A 138 10.08 -3.29 4.78
CA THR A 138 10.27 -1.83 4.74
C THR A 138 9.22 -1.05 5.52
N GLY A 139 8.18 -1.71 6.06
CA GLY A 139 7.11 -1.02 6.78
C GLY A 139 6.12 -0.27 5.89
N ILE A 140 6.16 -0.46 4.55
CA ILE A 140 5.21 0.13 3.61
C ILE A 140 3.97 -0.76 3.52
N THR A 141 2.84 -0.29 4.06
CA THR A 141 1.65 -1.12 4.33
C THR A 141 0.57 -1.04 3.25
N GLU A 142 0.57 0.03 2.46
CA GLU A 142 -0.43 0.38 1.46
C GLU A 142 -0.72 -0.76 0.47
N PRO A 143 0.28 -1.52 -0.04
CA PRO A 143 0.03 -2.61 -0.97
C PRO A 143 -0.88 -3.72 -0.41
N ILE A 144 -0.96 -3.89 0.91
CA ILE A 144 -1.87 -4.85 1.56
C ILE A 144 -3.13 -4.15 2.08
N GLU A 145 -3.00 -2.97 2.69
CA GLU A 145 -4.13 -2.23 3.26
C GLU A 145 -5.18 -1.88 2.21
N PHE A 146 -4.76 -1.44 1.02
CA PHE A 146 -5.68 -1.08 -0.05
C PHE A 146 -6.49 -2.27 -0.59
N LEU A 147 -6.04 -3.50 -0.33
CA LEU A 147 -6.77 -4.72 -0.73
C LEU A 147 -8.02 -4.97 0.11
N PHE A 148 -8.20 -4.31 1.24
CA PHE A 148 -9.40 -4.47 2.09
C PHE A 148 -10.02 -3.17 2.56
N LEU A 149 -9.28 -2.06 2.53
CA LEU A 149 -9.73 -0.75 2.99
C LEU A 149 -11.04 -0.29 2.34
N PHE A 150 -11.16 -0.46 1.03
CA PHE A 150 -12.35 -0.11 0.27
C PHE A 150 -13.40 -1.23 0.20
N ILE A 151 -13.03 -2.45 0.61
CA ILE A 151 -13.89 -3.63 0.55
C ILE A 151 -14.69 -3.79 1.83
N SER A 152 -14.10 -3.49 2.99
CA SER A 152 -14.74 -3.68 4.28
C SER A 152 -14.34 -2.62 5.30
N PRO A 153 -15.22 -1.64 5.58
CA PRO A 153 -15.03 -0.69 6.67
C PRO A 153 -14.83 -1.37 8.03
N LEU A 154 -15.41 -2.56 8.22
CA LEU A 154 -15.25 -3.35 9.44
C LEU A 154 -13.82 -3.86 9.61
N LEU A 155 -13.24 -4.47 8.56
CA LEU A 155 -11.85 -4.92 8.61
C LEU A 155 -10.87 -3.75 8.73
N TRP A 156 -11.19 -2.63 8.08
CA TRP A 156 -10.44 -1.39 8.23
C TRP A 156 -10.44 -0.88 9.67
N LEU A 157 -11.62 -0.75 10.30
CA LEU A 157 -11.73 -0.31 11.68
C LEU A 157 -11.03 -1.27 12.65
N PHE A 158 -11.18 -2.58 12.45
CA PHE A 158 -10.43 -3.58 13.20
C PHE A 158 -8.92 -3.35 13.08
N HIS A 159 -8.41 -3.14 11.86
CA HIS A 159 -7.00 -2.90 11.60
C HIS A 159 -6.51 -1.60 12.28
N VAL A 160 -7.30 -0.52 12.24
CA VAL A 160 -7.00 0.76 12.90
C VAL A 160 -6.88 0.58 14.43
N VAL A 161 -7.82 -0.12 15.04
CA VAL A 161 -7.82 -0.38 16.49
C VAL A 161 -6.66 -1.27 16.88
N MET A 162 -6.44 -2.36 16.15
CA MET A 162 -5.35 -3.30 16.43
C MET A 162 -3.97 -2.67 16.26
N THR A 163 -3.80 -1.74 15.33
CA THR A 163 -2.55 -0.99 15.21
C THR A 163 -2.32 -0.09 16.42
N GLY A 164 -3.34 0.67 16.86
CA GLY A 164 -3.25 1.43 18.10
C GLY A 164 -2.94 0.54 19.32
N LEU A 165 -3.58 -0.63 19.42
CA LEU A 165 -3.28 -1.58 20.49
C LEU A 165 -1.83 -2.09 20.41
N GLY A 166 -1.25 -2.24 19.22
CA GLY A 166 0.15 -2.57 19.03
C GLY A 166 1.07 -1.54 19.68
N PHE A 167 0.83 -0.25 19.41
CA PHE A 167 1.54 0.86 20.05
C PHE A 167 1.44 0.84 21.57
N MET A 168 0.22 0.72 22.10
CA MET A 168 -0.01 0.70 23.55
C MET A 168 0.61 -0.51 24.23
N VAL A 169 0.46 -1.72 23.68
CA VAL A 169 1.01 -2.95 24.28
C VAL A 169 2.54 -2.93 24.26
N MET A 170 3.18 -2.49 23.18
CA MET A 170 4.64 -2.37 23.11
C MET A 170 5.18 -1.34 24.09
N ALA A 171 4.51 -0.19 24.23
CA ALA A 171 4.85 0.80 25.23
C ALA A 171 4.69 0.25 26.67
N LEU A 172 3.60 -0.48 26.93
CA LEU A 172 3.33 -1.13 28.22
C LEU A 172 4.39 -2.15 28.65
N LEU A 173 4.88 -2.94 27.69
CA LEU A 173 5.96 -3.91 27.92
C LEU A 173 7.33 -3.23 28.06
N GLY A 174 7.39 -1.92 27.85
CA GLY A 174 8.60 -1.12 27.88
C GLY A 174 9.61 -1.59 26.85
N VAL A 175 9.13 -1.98 25.67
CA VAL A 175 9.98 -2.16 24.48
C VAL A 175 10.54 -0.79 24.12
N VAL A 176 11.80 -0.74 23.71
CA VAL A 176 12.47 0.50 23.28
C VAL A 176 13.12 0.32 21.92
N ILE A 177 12.29 0.31 20.87
CA ILE A 177 12.76 0.27 19.47
C ILE A 177 12.23 1.50 18.75
N GLY A 178 13.15 2.35 18.30
CA GLY A 178 12.87 3.60 17.60
C GLY A 178 12.94 3.49 16.08
N ASN A 179 13.15 4.62 15.38
CA ASN A 179 12.97 4.80 13.94
C ASN A 179 11.50 4.85 13.46
N THR A 180 11.26 4.91 12.15
CA THR A 180 10.00 5.38 11.57
C THR A 180 9.09 4.33 10.97
N ASP A 181 9.65 3.20 10.53
CA ASP A 181 9.04 2.39 9.49
C ASP A 181 8.36 1.15 10.07
N GLY A 182 8.93 0.55 11.12
CA GLY A 182 8.33 -0.59 11.81
C GLY A 182 8.44 -1.93 11.09
N GLY A 183 9.28 -2.00 10.06
CA GLY A 183 9.62 -3.24 9.36
C GLY A 183 10.73 -4.03 10.05
N ILE A 184 11.12 -5.15 9.43
CA ILE A 184 12.20 -6.03 9.88
C ILE A 184 13.54 -5.28 9.92
N LEU A 185 13.77 -4.33 9.01
CA LEU A 185 14.99 -3.52 9.03
C LEU A 185 15.11 -2.74 10.35
N ASP A 186 14.03 -2.10 10.79
CA ASP A 186 14.00 -1.39 12.08
C ASP A 186 14.18 -2.35 13.26
N PHE A 187 13.49 -3.49 13.21
CA PHE A 187 13.58 -4.52 14.24
C PHE A 187 15.02 -5.02 14.42
N VAL A 188 15.73 -5.26 13.32
CA VAL A 188 17.12 -5.72 13.37
C VAL A 188 18.04 -4.60 13.81
N ILE A 189 18.01 -3.43 13.16
CA ILE A 189 18.99 -2.37 13.35
C ILE A 189 18.82 -1.67 14.70
N PHE A 190 17.59 -1.35 15.09
CA PHE A 190 17.29 -0.58 16.29
C PHE A 190 16.76 -1.43 17.45
N GLY A 191 16.51 -2.72 17.22
CA GLY A 191 16.10 -3.68 18.25
C GLY A 191 17.20 -4.69 18.55
N LEU A 192 17.33 -5.69 17.68
CA LEU A 192 18.20 -6.86 17.89
C LEU A 192 19.68 -6.48 18.06
N LEU A 193 20.20 -5.60 17.21
CA LEU A 193 21.61 -5.19 17.22
C LEU A 193 21.94 -4.22 18.36
N GLN A 194 20.93 -3.62 19.00
CA GLN A 194 21.11 -2.73 20.16
C GLN A 194 21.13 -3.50 21.49
N GLY A 195 21.10 -4.83 21.45
CA GLY A 195 21.17 -5.69 22.63
C GLY A 195 19.82 -5.89 23.33
N ASN A 196 19.88 -6.49 24.52
CA ASN A 196 18.69 -6.96 25.22
C ASN A 196 17.90 -5.86 25.93
N ASP A 197 18.49 -4.67 26.12
CA ASP A 197 17.82 -3.55 26.77
C ASP A 197 16.61 -3.04 25.96
N THR A 198 16.58 -3.31 24.65
CA THR A 198 15.44 -3.01 23.77
C THR A 198 14.22 -3.89 24.02
N LYS A 199 14.41 -5.05 24.66
CA LYS A 199 13.41 -6.10 24.87
C LYS A 199 12.72 -6.56 23.57
N TRP A 200 13.49 -6.62 22.48
CA TRP A 200 13.03 -6.99 21.14
C TRP A 200 12.24 -8.30 21.08
N TRP A 201 12.49 -9.26 21.98
CA TRP A 201 11.75 -10.53 22.02
C TRP A 201 10.24 -10.35 22.23
N TRP A 202 9.79 -9.27 22.87
CA TRP A 202 8.36 -8.99 23.02
C TRP A 202 7.67 -8.75 21.68
N VAL A 203 8.39 -8.20 20.69
CA VAL A 203 7.88 -8.04 19.33
C VAL A 203 7.53 -9.40 18.72
N LEU A 204 8.35 -10.43 18.95
CA LEU A 204 8.08 -11.78 18.43
C LEU A 204 6.90 -12.44 19.14
N ILE A 205 6.83 -12.33 20.47
CA ILE A 205 5.77 -12.93 21.27
C ILE A 205 4.42 -12.30 20.94
N ILE A 206 4.33 -10.97 20.99
CA ILE A 206 3.10 -10.25 20.69
C ILE A 206 2.80 -10.28 19.20
N GLY A 207 3.81 -10.29 18.34
CA GLY A 207 3.67 -10.48 16.90
C GLY A 207 3.00 -11.82 16.55
N ALA A 208 3.42 -12.92 17.18
CA ALA A 208 2.78 -14.22 16.98
C ALA A 208 1.30 -14.22 17.41
N LEU A 209 0.98 -13.54 18.52
CA LEU A 209 -0.41 -13.33 18.95
C LEU A 209 -1.19 -12.49 17.92
N TRP A 210 -0.61 -11.39 17.43
CA TRP A 210 -1.20 -10.54 16.39
C TRP A 210 -1.47 -11.32 15.11
N PHE A 211 -0.53 -12.16 14.69
CA PHE A 211 -0.69 -13.05 13.53
C PHE A 211 -1.94 -13.91 13.68
N GLY A 212 -2.10 -14.58 14.83
CA GLY A 212 -3.26 -15.42 15.12
C GLY A 212 -4.57 -14.64 15.08
N ILE A 213 -4.63 -13.49 15.77
CA ILE A 213 -5.83 -12.65 15.82
C ILE A 213 -6.21 -12.15 14.42
N TYR A 214 -5.25 -11.57 13.68
CA TYR A 214 -5.50 -11.06 12.33
C TYR A 214 -5.97 -12.18 11.40
N TYR A 215 -5.30 -13.34 11.40
CA TYR A 215 -5.68 -14.45 10.53
C TYR A 215 -7.11 -14.92 10.80
N ILE A 216 -7.46 -15.13 12.08
CA ILE A 216 -8.77 -15.61 12.49
C ILE A 216 -9.85 -14.58 12.15
N VAL A 217 -9.65 -13.30 12.50
CA VAL A 217 -10.64 -12.24 12.26
C VAL A 217 -10.84 -12.03 10.77
N PHE A 218 -9.76 -11.83 9.99
CA PHE A 218 -9.88 -11.63 8.55
C PHE A 218 -10.58 -12.81 7.88
N LYS A 219 -10.12 -14.05 8.13
CA LYS A 219 -10.73 -15.24 7.54
C LYS A 219 -12.22 -15.34 7.90
N THR A 220 -12.57 -15.11 9.16
CA THR A 220 -13.95 -15.24 9.64
C THR A 220 -14.86 -14.19 9.01
N VAL A 221 -14.44 -12.93 9.02
CA VAL A 221 -15.23 -11.82 8.46
C VAL A 221 -15.37 -11.96 6.94
N ILE A 222 -14.28 -12.31 6.24
CA ILE A 222 -14.30 -12.55 4.78
C ILE A 222 -15.31 -13.64 4.40
N ILE A 223 -15.32 -14.77 5.14
CA ILE A 223 -16.22 -15.88 4.85
C ILE A 223 -17.66 -15.54 5.24
N LYS A 224 -17.88 -14.99 6.44
CA LYS A 224 -19.23 -14.75 6.97
C LYS A 224 -19.99 -13.66 6.22
N LEU A 225 -19.30 -12.61 5.77
CA LEU A 225 -19.90 -11.49 5.05
C LEU A 225 -19.76 -11.61 3.52
N ASP A 226 -19.25 -12.75 3.03
CA ASP A 226 -18.88 -12.96 1.63
C ASP A 226 -18.12 -11.77 1.00
N LEU A 227 -17.10 -11.26 1.69
CA LEU A 227 -16.36 -10.10 1.20
C LEU A 227 -15.64 -10.44 -0.11
N LYS A 228 -15.67 -9.51 -1.07
CA LYS A 228 -15.06 -9.66 -2.40
C LYS A 228 -13.56 -9.32 -2.41
N THR A 229 -12.81 -9.90 -1.48
CA THR A 229 -11.34 -9.73 -1.45
C THR A 229 -10.68 -10.30 -2.71
N PRO A 230 -9.47 -9.85 -3.09
CA PRO A 230 -8.81 -10.32 -4.31
C PRO A 230 -8.87 -11.84 -4.49
N GLY A 231 -9.34 -12.28 -5.66
CA GLY A 231 -9.46 -13.69 -6.03
C GLY A 231 -10.68 -14.43 -5.45
N ARG A 232 -11.61 -13.78 -4.73
CA ARG A 232 -12.86 -14.40 -4.26
C ARG A 232 -14.00 -14.41 -5.27
N ASP A 233 -14.06 -13.44 -6.18
CA ASP A 233 -15.10 -13.45 -7.20
C ASP A 233 -14.89 -14.57 -8.23
N LYS A 234 -16.00 -15.21 -8.59
CA LYS A 234 -16.06 -16.19 -9.69
C LYS A 234 -15.99 -15.50 -11.05
N THR A 235 -16.40 -14.23 -11.09
CA THR A 235 -16.45 -13.33 -12.23
C THR A 235 -15.42 -12.22 -12.01
N VAL A 236 -14.14 -12.58 -11.84
CA VAL A 236 -13.12 -11.62 -12.21
C VAL A 236 -13.24 -11.55 -13.72
N ASP A 237 -13.90 -10.48 -14.18
CA ASP A 237 -14.02 -10.11 -15.58
C ASP A 237 -12.70 -10.38 -16.32
N GLU A 238 -12.89 -10.85 -17.54
CA GLU A 238 -12.03 -11.04 -18.70
C GLU A 238 -11.03 -9.88 -19.03
N THR A 239 -10.59 -9.10 -18.03
CA THR A 239 -9.67 -7.96 -18.19
C THR A 239 -8.24 -8.23 -17.74
N GLU A 240 -7.97 -9.41 -17.15
CA GLU A 240 -6.61 -9.93 -17.00
C GLU A 240 -6.50 -11.30 -17.67
N TYR A 241 -5.87 -11.25 -18.84
CA TYR A 241 -5.66 -12.35 -19.77
C TYR A 241 -5.15 -13.61 -19.09
N THR A 242 -5.68 -14.72 -19.54
CA THR A 242 -5.33 -16.05 -19.05
C THR A 242 -3.90 -16.36 -19.48
N ASP A 243 -3.13 -17.12 -18.71
CA ASP A 243 -1.77 -17.58 -19.11
C ASP A 243 -1.76 -18.29 -20.48
N GLN A 244 -2.92 -18.71 -21.00
CA GLN A 244 -3.10 -19.24 -22.35
C GLN A 244 -3.03 -18.18 -23.46
N GLU A 245 -3.45 -16.94 -23.20
CA GLU A 245 -3.35 -15.80 -24.15
C GLU A 245 -1.93 -15.20 -24.17
N VAL A 246 -1.20 -15.26 -23.05
CA VAL A 246 0.22 -14.87 -22.99
C VAL A 246 1.14 -15.89 -23.68
N ASN A 247 0.69 -17.14 -23.82
CA ASN A 247 1.41 -18.21 -24.52
C ASN A 247 1.11 -18.30 -26.03
N PHE A 248 0.14 -17.53 -26.55
CA PHE A 248 0.01 -17.33 -27.98
C PHE A 248 1.17 -16.41 -28.43
N HIS A 249 1.98 -16.86 -29.40
CA HIS A 249 3.10 -16.13 -30.03
C HIS A 249 4.49 -16.24 -29.36
N LYS A 250 4.94 -17.49 -29.13
CA LYS A 250 6.33 -17.86 -29.44
C LYS A 250 6.46 -18.21 -30.93
N THR A 251 6.52 -17.20 -31.81
CA THR A 251 7.19 -17.15 -33.14
C THR A 251 6.52 -16.10 -34.03
N GLY A 252 7.28 -15.09 -34.47
CA GLY A 252 6.83 -14.02 -35.39
C GLY A 252 6.38 -12.74 -34.68
N GLY A 253 6.91 -11.59 -35.11
CA GLY A 253 6.50 -10.27 -34.60
C GLY A 253 5.04 -9.94 -34.94
N TYR A 254 4.49 -8.90 -34.32
CA TYR A 254 3.13 -8.42 -34.63
C TYR A 254 3.04 -7.98 -36.09
N ASP A 255 1.95 -8.34 -36.76
CA ASP A 255 1.65 -7.89 -38.11
C ASP A 255 1.07 -6.46 -38.06
N ALA A 256 1.96 -5.47 -37.99
CA ALA A 256 1.57 -4.06 -37.94
C ALA A 256 0.73 -3.62 -39.15
N LYS A 257 0.93 -4.24 -40.33
CA LYS A 257 0.11 -3.94 -41.52
C LYS A 257 -1.31 -4.50 -41.38
N GLY A 258 -1.42 -5.73 -40.88
CA GLY A 258 -2.71 -6.31 -40.53
C GLY A 258 -3.45 -5.51 -39.47
N ILE A 259 -2.74 -5.04 -38.44
CA ILE A 259 -3.31 -4.20 -37.37
C ILE A 259 -3.81 -2.87 -37.94
N LEU A 260 -3.01 -2.21 -38.79
CA LEU A 260 -3.42 -0.98 -39.46
C LEU A 260 -4.67 -1.18 -40.34
N ALA A 261 -4.74 -2.29 -41.07
CA ALA A 261 -5.90 -2.60 -41.90
C ALA A 261 -7.17 -2.84 -41.04
N ALA A 262 -7.03 -3.55 -39.93
CA ALA A 262 -8.13 -3.79 -38.99
C ALA A 262 -8.59 -2.52 -38.26
N LEU A 263 -7.74 -1.50 -38.17
CA LEU A 263 -8.09 -0.16 -37.65
C LEU A 263 -8.79 0.73 -38.69
N GLY A 264 -9.07 0.24 -39.90
CA GLY A 264 -9.67 1.04 -40.98
C GLY A 264 -8.64 1.75 -41.86
N GLY A 265 -7.35 1.44 -41.73
CA GLY A 265 -6.27 1.99 -42.54
C GLY A 265 -5.68 3.30 -42.00
N GLN A 266 -4.66 3.81 -42.70
CA GLN A 266 -3.90 5.01 -42.30
C GLN A 266 -4.79 6.26 -42.21
N GLU A 267 -5.74 6.41 -43.14
CA GLU A 267 -6.63 7.58 -43.18
C GLU A 267 -7.60 7.63 -42.00
N ASN A 268 -7.84 6.50 -41.33
CA ASN A 268 -8.68 6.45 -40.15
C ASN A 268 -7.93 6.87 -38.87
N ILE A 269 -6.59 6.90 -38.85
CA ILE A 269 -5.82 7.22 -37.65
C ILE A 269 -5.52 8.71 -37.58
N GLN A 270 -6.12 9.40 -36.61
CA GLN A 270 -5.84 10.82 -36.33
C GLN A 270 -4.69 10.99 -35.33
N SER A 271 -4.62 10.13 -34.31
CA SER A 271 -3.47 10.09 -33.41
C SER A 271 -3.23 8.69 -32.88
N LEU A 272 -1.94 8.38 -32.65
CA LEU A 272 -1.46 7.12 -32.12
C LEU A 272 -0.52 7.38 -30.95
N ASP A 273 -0.85 6.82 -29.79
CA ASP A 273 0.02 6.80 -28.62
C ASP A 273 -0.04 5.44 -27.93
N ASN A 274 0.76 5.21 -26.89
CA ASN A 274 0.68 3.99 -26.11
C ASN A 274 1.01 4.20 -24.63
N CYS A 275 0.31 3.47 -23.76
CA CYS A 275 0.73 3.29 -22.37
C CYS A 275 1.58 2.00 -22.22
N ILE A 276 1.64 1.44 -21.01
CA ILE A 276 2.46 0.26 -20.70
C ILE A 276 1.96 -1.01 -21.43
N THR A 277 0.65 -1.13 -21.68
CA THR A 277 0.06 -2.34 -22.26
C THR A 277 -0.95 -2.09 -23.39
N ARG A 278 -1.28 -0.83 -23.71
CA ARG A 278 -2.36 -0.49 -24.65
C ARG A 278 -1.92 0.57 -25.65
N LEU A 279 -2.26 0.36 -26.92
CA LEU A 279 -2.29 1.42 -27.94
C LEU A 279 -3.52 2.29 -27.65
N ARG A 280 -3.33 3.60 -27.72
CA ARG A 280 -4.38 4.61 -27.59
C ARG A 280 -4.51 5.29 -28.93
N LEU A 281 -5.67 5.13 -29.54
CA LEU A 281 -5.95 5.61 -30.87
C LEU A 281 -7.06 6.66 -30.78
N VAL A 282 -6.87 7.76 -31.48
CA VAL A 282 -7.96 8.64 -31.89
C VAL A 282 -8.17 8.38 -33.37
N LEU A 283 -9.36 7.92 -33.71
CA LEU A 283 -9.76 7.52 -35.05
C LEU A 283 -10.77 8.52 -35.62
N ALA A 284 -10.86 8.58 -36.95
CA ALA A 284 -11.89 9.34 -37.62
C ALA A 284 -13.27 8.69 -37.44
N ASP A 285 -13.32 7.36 -37.48
CA ASP A 285 -14.51 6.54 -37.26
C ASP A 285 -14.12 5.23 -36.54
N ALA A 286 -14.58 5.09 -35.29
CA ALA A 286 -14.35 3.88 -34.49
C ALA A 286 -15.20 2.68 -34.95
N ASP A 287 -16.33 2.90 -35.64
CA ASP A 287 -17.26 1.82 -36.02
C ASP A 287 -16.70 0.94 -37.15
N ILE A 288 -15.64 1.40 -37.84
CA ILE A 288 -14.95 0.67 -38.91
C ILE A 288 -13.94 -0.36 -38.34
N VAL A 289 -13.60 -0.27 -37.05
CA VAL A 289 -12.59 -1.13 -36.43
C VAL A 289 -13.06 -2.58 -36.36
N ASP A 290 -12.23 -3.50 -36.86
CA ASP A 290 -12.47 -4.95 -36.79
C ASP A 290 -11.83 -5.55 -35.54
N ASP A 291 -12.60 -5.53 -34.44
CA ASP A 291 -12.18 -6.04 -33.13
C ASP A 291 -11.73 -7.51 -33.17
N GLU A 292 -12.45 -8.35 -33.92
CA GLU A 292 -12.14 -9.78 -34.03
C GLU A 292 -10.86 -10.01 -34.81
N LYS A 293 -10.62 -9.23 -35.86
CA LYS A 293 -9.36 -9.28 -36.60
C LYS A 293 -8.19 -8.80 -35.75
N LEU A 294 -8.36 -7.74 -34.97
CA LEU A 294 -7.33 -7.27 -34.03
C LEU A 294 -6.96 -8.35 -33.01
N LYS A 295 -7.94 -9.06 -32.47
CA LYS A 295 -7.68 -10.19 -31.56
C LYS A 295 -6.91 -11.32 -32.23
N GLN A 296 -7.29 -11.68 -33.46
CA GLN A 296 -6.55 -12.68 -34.27
C GLN A 296 -5.10 -12.27 -34.56
N LEU A 297 -4.83 -10.97 -34.64
CA LEU A 297 -3.50 -10.40 -34.87
C LEU A 297 -2.69 -10.22 -33.57
N GLY A 298 -3.20 -10.71 -32.44
CA GLY A 298 -2.51 -10.73 -31.16
C GLY A 298 -2.88 -9.57 -30.22
N ALA A 299 -3.93 -8.80 -30.53
CA ALA A 299 -4.54 -7.97 -29.51
C ALA A 299 -5.20 -8.88 -28.46
N LEU A 300 -4.90 -8.60 -27.21
CA LEU A 300 -5.52 -9.29 -26.10
C LEU A 300 -6.98 -8.81 -25.95
N GLY A 301 -7.27 -7.54 -26.26
CA GLY A 301 -8.63 -7.00 -26.24
C GLY A 301 -8.72 -5.63 -26.89
N VAL A 302 -9.94 -5.19 -27.20
CA VAL A 302 -10.24 -3.89 -27.82
C VAL A 302 -11.33 -3.20 -27.01
N VAL A 303 -11.14 -1.92 -26.71
CA VAL A 303 -12.08 -1.12 -25.91
C VAL A 303 -12.41 0.15 -26.66
N HIS A 304 -13.69 0.33 -26.98
CA HIS A 304 -14.24 1.55 -27.55
C HIS A 304 -14.71 2.45 -26.41
N LEU A 305 -14.05 3.60 -26.23
CA LEU A 305 -14.41 4.57 -25.18
C LEU A 305 -15.51 5.51 -25.66
N ASP A 306 -15.46 5.88 -26.94
CA ASP A 306 -16.45 6.66 -27.67
C ASP A 306 -16.28 6.42 -29.18
N HIS A 307 -16.98 7.20 -30.02
CA HIS A 307 -16.98 7.05 -31.49
C HIS A 307 -15.64 7.39 -32.18
N GLN A 308 -14.62 7.87 -31.44
CA GLN A 308 -13.31 8.19 -31.98
C GLN A 308 -12.18 7.54 -31.18
N ASN A 309 -12.34 7.34 -29.88
CA ASN A 309 -11.30 6.87 -28.98
C ASN A 309 -11.36 5.35 -28.81
N VAL A 310 -10.36 4.66 -29.35
CA VAL A 310 -10.22 3.20 -29.25
C VAL A 310 -8.92 2.83 -28.54
N GLN A 311 -8.97 1.87 -27.64
CA GLN A 311 -7.80 1.28 -27.01
C GLN A 311 -7.63 -0.18 -27.41
N VAL A 312 -6.49 -0.49 -28.02
CA VAL A 312 -6.12 -1.87 -28.37
C VAL A 312 -5.09 -2.37 -27.36
N ILE A 313 -5.44 -3.42 -26.64
CA ILE A 313 -4.63 -3.99 -25.57
C ILE A 313 -3.67 -5.02 -26.19
N ILE A 314 -2.37 -4.72 -26.18
CA ILE A 314 -1.33 -5.57 -26.80
C ILE A 314 -0.49 -6.30 -25.74
N GLY A 315 -0.36 -5.72 -24.54
CA GLY A 315 0.55 -6.19 -23.49
C GLY A 315 1.92 -5.51 -23.55
N THR A 316 2.93 -6.11 -22.93
CA THR A 316 4.27 -5.49 -22.69
C THR A 316 5.05 -5.12 -23.95
N LYS A 317 4.62 -5.59 -25.12
CA LYS A 317 5.23 -5.30 -26.44
C LYS A 317 4.57 -4.14 -27.19
N VAL A 318 3.62 -3.44 -26.55
CA VAL A 318 2.86 -2.35 -27.17
C VAL A 318 3.74 -1.28 -27.80
N THR A 319 4.87 -0.90 -27.18
CA THR A 319 5.80 0.08 -27.72
C THR A 319 6.43 -0.38 -29.04
N THR A 320 6.70 -1.68 -29.19
CA THR A 320 7.21 -2.25 -30.44
C THR A 320 6.18 -2.13 -31.56
N VAL A 321 4.91 -2.43 -31.27
CA VAL A 321 3.82 -2.31 -32.24
C VAL A 321 3.59 -0.86 -32.62
N ARG A 322 3.59 0.05 -31.64
CA ARG A 322 3.49 1.51 -31.87
C ARG A 322 4.56 2.00 -32.82
N ASN A 323 5.83 1.67 -32.57
CA ASN A 323 6.94 2.09 -33.44
C ASN A 323 6.84 1.54 -34.88
N GLN A 324 6.33 0.31 -35.03
CA GLN A 324 6.10 -0.27 -36.36
C GLN A 324 4.97 0.44 -37.10
N LEU A 325 3.89 0.81 -36.41
CA LEU A 325 2.81 1.61 -36.98
C LEU A 325 3.28 3.02 -37.34
N ASP A 326 4.04 3.69 -36.47
CA ASP A 326 4.63 5.01 -36.76
C ASP A 326 5.50 4.96 -38.03
N THR A 327 6.29 3.90 -38.21
CA THR A 327 7.11 3.70 -39.42
C THR A 327 6.27 3.55 -40.70
N ILE A 328 5.06 2.99 -40.60
CA ILE A 328 4.15 2.84 -41.75
C ILE A 328 3.40 4.14 -42.02
N LEU A 329 3.05 4.89 -40.98
CA LEU A 329 2.28 6.14 -41.06
C LEU A 329 3.11 7.33 -41.56
N GLY A 330 4.44 7.30 -41.39
CA GLY A 330 5.38 8.31 -41.90
C GLY A 330 5.77 9.32 -40.85
#